data_AF-A0A2J8Y0Z3-F1
#
_entry.id   AF-A0A2J8Y0Z3-F1
#
_cell.length_a   1.000
_cell.length_b   1.000
_cell.length_c   1.000
_cell.angle_alpha   90.00
_cell.angle_beta   90.00
_cell.angle_gamma   90.00
#
_symmetry.space_group_name_H-M   'P 1'
#
loop_
_entity.id
_entity.type
_entity.pdbx_description
1 polymer ?
#
loop_
_entity_poly.entity_id
_entity_poly.type
_entity_poly.pdbx_seq_one_letter_code
_entity_poly.pdbx_strand_id
1 'polypeptide(L)'
;SDPFVQLTLEPRHEFPELAARETQKHKKDLHPLFDETFEFLVPAEPCRKAGACLLLTVLDYDTLGADDLEGEAFLPLREVPGLSGSEEPGEVPQTRLPLTYPAPNGDPILQLLEGRKGDREAQVFVRLRRHRAKQASQHALRPAP
;
A
#
# COMPACT_ATOMS: atom_id res chain seq x y z
N SER A 1 3.19 -17.65 9.13
CA SER A 1 3.29 -16.25 8.73
C SER A 1 4.36 -15.55 9.53
N ASP A 2 5.32 -14.95 8.83
CA ASP A 2 6.31 -14.00 9.27
C ASP A 2 5.97 -12.58 8.71
N PRO A 3 4.92 -11.91 9.23
CA PRO A 3 4.39 -10.70 8.61
C PRO A 3 5.33 -9.49 8.71
N PHE A 4 5.24 -8.62 7.70
CA PHE A 4 5.81 -7.28 7.69
C PHE A 4 4.92 -6.33 6.86
N VAL A 5 5.13 -5.03 7.03
CA VAL A 5 4.37 -4.01 6.30
C VAL A 5 5.31 -3.19 5.44
N GLN A 6 5.02 -3.12 4.13
CA GLN A 6 5.66 -2.22 3.20
C GLN A 6 4.81 -0.94 3.04
N LEU A 7 5.44 0.21 3.19
CA LEU A 7 4.84 1.54 3.10
C LEU A 7 5.33 2.27 1.85
N THR A 8 4.40 2.79 1.05
CA THR A 8 4.69 3.58 -0.17
C THR A 8 3.73 4.75 -0.30
N LEU A 9 4.22 5.93 -0.72
CA LEU A 9 3.33 7.01 -1.15
C LEU A 9 2.93 6.81 -2.61
N GLU A 10 1.63 6.98 -2.87
CA GLU A 10 1.01 6.81 -4.17
C GLU A 10 0.22 8.07 -4.54
N PRO A 11 0.10 8.42 -5.83
CA PRO A 11 0.67 7.70 -6.98
C PRO A 11 2.18 7.97 -7.15
N ARG A 12 2.95 6.95 -7.56
CA ARG A 12 4.43 7.02 -7.61
C ARG A 12 5.02 8.18 -8.42
N HIS A 13 4.38 8.63 -9.50
CA HIS A 13 4.88 9.77 -10.27
C HIS A 13 4.82 11.11 -9.50
N GLU A 14 3.98 11.20 -8.47
CA GLU A 14 3.93 12.35 -7.57
C GLU A 14 5.01 12.29 -6.48
N PHE A 15 5.57 11.10 -6.24
CA PHE A 15 6.61 10.83 -5.23
C PHE A 15 7.79 10.02 -5.82
N PRO A 16 8.40 10.46 -6.95
CA PRO A 16 9.31 9.62 -7.74
C PRO A 16 10.63 9.27 -7.05
N GLU A 17 11.09 10.11 -6.13
CA GLU A 17 12.34 9.93 -5.39
C GLU A 17 12.17 9.09 -4.12
N LEU A 18 10.92 8.77 -3.76
CA LEU A 18 10.63 8.09 -2.50
C LEU A 18 10.64 6.57 -2.66
N ALA A 19 11.66 5.94 -2.07
CA ALA A 19 11.72 4.49 -1.98
C ALA A 19 10.68 3.96 -0.98
N ALA A 20 10.24 2.72 -1.20
CA ALA A 20 9.41 2.00 -0.23
C ALA A 20 10.14 1.86 1.11
N ARG A 21 9.39 1.91 2.21
CA ARG A 21 9.88 1.61 3.57
C ARG A 21 9.24 0.33 4.06
N GLU A 22 9.91 -0.41 4.92
CA GLU A 22 9.43 -1.69 5.44
C GLU A 22 9.64 -1.76 6.95
N THR A 23 8.70 -2.38 7.65
CA THR A 23 8.89 -2.77 9.05
C THR A 23 9.86 -3.95 9.16
N GLN A 24 10.28 -4.23 10.39
CA GLN A 24 10.89 -5.50 10.71
C GLN A 24 9.91 -6.66 10.48
N LYS A 25 10.49 -7.82 10.17
CA LYS A 25 9.75 -9.07 9.96
C LYS A 25 9.58 -9.77 11.30
N HIS A 26 8.34 -10.03 11.70
CA HIS A 26 8.04 -10.70 12.96
C HIS A 26 7.87 -12.19 12.70
N LYS A 27 8.77 -13.03 13.23
CA LYS A 27 8.72 -14.47 12.96
C LYS A 27 7.60 -15.16 13.75
N LYS A 28 6.75 -15.91 13.06
CA LYS A 28 5.68 -16.74 13.63
C LYS A 28 4.73 -15.96 14.55
N ASP A 29 4.40 -14.73 14.19
CA ASP A 29 3.49 -13.87 14.94
C ASP A 29 2.27 -13.55 14.07
N LEU A 30 1.07 -13.94 14.51
CA LEU A 30 -0.18 -13.69 13.78
C LEU A 30 -0.80 -12.32 14.10
N HIS A 31 -0.33 -11.65 15.16
CA HIS A 31 -0.84 -10.36 15.60
C HIS A 31 0.32 -9.42 15.94
N PRO A 32 1.21 -9.14 14.96
CA PRO A 32 2.39 -8.34 15.21
C PRO A 32 2.00 -6.91 15.61
N LEU A 33 2.58 -6.44 16.70
CA LEU A 33 2.67 -5.03 17.02
C LEU A 33 4.06 -4.54 16.62
N PHE A 34 4.17 -3.88 15.47
CA PHE A 34 5.46 -3.39 14.97
C PHE A 34 5.99 -2.21 15.80
N ASP A 35 5.10 -1.27 16.17
CA ASP A 35 5.45 -0.05 16.93
C ASP A 35 6.65 0.72 16.33
N GLU A 36 6.70 0.78 15.00
CA GLU A 36 7.76 1.45 14.24
C GLU A 36 7.29 2.80 13.70
N THR A 37 8.22 3.76 13.68
CA THR A 37 7.99 5.11 13.14
C THR A 37 8.73 5.29 11.83
N PHE A 38 8.04 5.84 10.83
CA PHE A 38 8.62 6.16 9.52
C PHE A 38 8.48 7.64 9.22
N GLU A 39 9.56 8.23 8.73
CA GLU A 39 9.59 9.63 8.30
C GLU A 39 9.71 9.72 6.76
N PHE A 40 8.86 10.52 6.16
CA PHE A 40 8.85 10.79 4.73
C PHE A 40 9.10 12.27 4.49
N LEU A 41 10.26 12.60 3.92
CA LEU A 41 10.59 13.97 3.51
C LEU A 41 10.06 14.20 2.10
N VAL A 42 8.89 14.80 2.00
CA VAL A 42 8.21 15.07 0.73
C VAL A 42 7.68 16.50 0.68
N PRO A 43 7.63 17.14 -0.52
CA PRO A 43 6.98 18.43 -0.66
C PRO A 43 5.50 18.37 -0.28
N ALA A 44 4.95 19.48 0.22
CA ALA A 44 3.56 19.52 0.66
C ALA A 44 2.57 19.50 -0.52
N GLU A 45 2.97 20.01 -1.68
CA GLU A 45 2.11 20.17 -2.84
C GLU A 45 1.61 18.82 -3.40
N PRO A 46 2.47 17.79 -3.64
CA PRO A 46 2.02 16.46 -4.02
C PRO A 46 1.11 15.80 -2.98
N CYS A 47 1.39 16.01 -1.68
CA CYS A 47 0.58 15.44 -0.59
C CYS A 47 -0.87 15.96 -0.59
N ARG A 48 -1.09 17.17 -1.09
CA ARG A 48 -2.42 17.80 -1.17
C ARG A 48 -3.20 17.42 -2.43
N LYS A 49 -2.58 16.70 -3.37
CA LYS A 49 -3.26 16.31 -4.62
C LYS A 49 -4.35 15.29 -4.36
N ALA A 50 -5.42 15.40 -5.14
CA ALA A 50 -6.50 14.43 -5.08
C ALA A 50 -5.99 13.04 -5.47
N GLY A 51 -6.27 12.05 -4.63
CA GLY A 51 -5.80 10.67 -4.83
C GLY A 51 -4.43 10.36 -4.23
N ALA A 52 -3.72 11.36 -3.68
CA ALA A 52 -2.48 11.10 -2.94
C ALA A 52 -2.78 10.33 -1.65
N CYS A 53 -2.10 9.21 -1.44
CA CYS A 53 -2.30 8.35 -0.28
C CYS A 53 -1.01 7.64 0.16
N LEU A 54 -0.95 7.26 1.42
CA LEU A 54 -0.04 6.25 1.93
C LEU A 54 -0.67 4.87 1.73
N LEU A 55 -0.02 4.04 0.92
CA LEU A 55 -0.36 2.64 0.74
C LEU A 55 0.46 1.79 1.71
N LEU A 56 -0.23 1.04 2.57
CA LEU A 56 0.34 0.02 3.43
C LEU A 56 0.03 -1.35 2.81
N THR A 57 1.07 -2.11 2.48
CA THR A 57 0.95 -3.47 1.94
C THR A 57 1.44 -4.44 3.01
N VAL A 58 0.54 -5.28 3.53
CA VAL A 58 0.88 -6.35 4.48
C VAL A 58 1.32 -7.57 3.68
N LEU A 59 2.51 -8.06 3.99
CA LEU A 59 3.16 -9.17 3.29
C LEU A 59 3.58 -10.22 4.30
N ASP A 60 3.56 -11.48 3.90
CA ASP A 60 4.13 -12.60 4.64
C ASP A 60 5.49 -12.96 4.06
N TYR A 61 6.54 -12.88 4.86
CA TYR A 61 7.89 -13.14 4.37
C TYR A 61 8.14 -14.64 4.16
N ASP A 62 8.52 -15.01 2.95
CA ASP A 62 8.83 -16.40 2.58
C ASP A 62 10.31 -16.61 2.23
N THR A 63 11.01 -17.37 3.06
CA THR A 63 12.48 -17.62 2.89
C THR A 63 12.88 -18.33 1.60
N LEU A 64 11.97 -19.08 0.97
CA LEU A 64 12.23 -19.91 -0.22
C LEU A 64 11.42 -19.46 -1.44
N GLY A 65 10.52 -18.49 -1.29
CA GLY A 65 9.51 -18.11 -2.28
C GLY A 65 9.47 -16.60 -2.52
N ALA A 66 8.40 -16.15 -3.17
CA ALA A 66 8.05 -14.73 -3.23
C ALA A 66 7.12 -14.44 -2.04
N ASP A 67 7.25 -13.26 -1.45
CA ASP A 67 6.41 -12.86 -0.31
C ASP A 67 4.91 -12.90 -0.69
N ASP A 68 4.11 -13.46 0.20
CA ASP A 68 2.67 -13.65 0.01
C ASP A 68 1.93 -12.35 0.41
N LEU A 69 0.97 -11.91 -0.41
CA LEU A 69 0.17 -10.72 -0.11
C LEU A 69 -0.95 -11.02 0.88
N GLU A 70 -0.87 -10.42 2.06
CA GLU A 70 -1.84 -10.57 3.14
C GLU A 70 -2.87 -9.43 3.18
N GLY A 71 -2.64 -8.33 2.48
CA GLY A 71 -3.65 -7.27 2.29
C GLY A 71 -3.07 -5.90 2.04
N GLU A 72 -3.94 -4.96 1.68
CA GLU A 72 -3.59 -3.56 1.44
C GLU A 72 -4.53 -2.62 2.20
N ALA A 73 -3.97 -1.56 2.77
CA ALA A 73 -4.69 -0.46 3.37
C ALA A 73 -4.24 0.87 2.75
N PHE A 74 -5.16 1.83 2.67
CA PHE A 74 -4.92 3.14 2.06
C PHE A 74 -5.28 4.21 3.07
N LEU A 75 -4.33 5.12 3.34
CA LEU A 75 -4.56 6.33 4.12
C LEU A 75 -4.45 7.54 3.19
N PRO A 76 -5.56 8.21 2.84
CA PRO A 76 -5.52 9.43 2.05
C PRO A 76 -4.68 10.50 2.74
N LEU A 77 -3.70 11.09 2.06
CA LEU A 77 -2.80 12.07 2.69
C LEU A 77 -3.55 13.34 3.15
N ARG A 78 -4.66 13.68 2.47
CA ARG A 78 -5.55 14.77 2.89
C ARG A 78 -6.17 14.57 4.29
N GLU A 79 -6.23 13.34 4.78
CA GLU A 79 -6.79 12.99 6.10
C GLU A 79 -5.71 13.04 7.20
N VAL A 80 -4.44 13.23 6.83
CA VAL A 80 -3.34 13.37 7.78
C VAL A 80 -3.36 14.77 8.38
N PRO A 81 -3.52 14.90 9.71
CA PRO A 81 -3.50 16.19 10.39
C PRO A 81 -2.19 16.96 10.12
N GLY A 82 -2.28 18.27 9.97
CA GLY A 82 -1.12 19.14 9.67
C GLY A 82 -0.77 19.28 8.18
N LEU A 83 -1.23 18.39 7.29
CA LEU A 83 -0.95 18.54 5.85
C LEU A 83 -1.84 19.57 5.15
N SER A 84 -3.08 19.77 5.62
CA SER A 84 -4.09 20.63 5.00
C SER A 84 -4.23 22.02 5.65
N GLY A 85 -3.55 22.30 6.76
CA GLY A 85 -3.66 23.54 7.53
C GLY A 85 -2.32 24.05 8.08
N SER A 86 -2.33 25.20 8.76
CA SER A 86 -1.16 25.80 9.42
C SER A 86 -1.08 25.46 10.91
N GLU A 87 -1.94 24.58 11.40
CA GLU A 87 -1.99 24.21 12.81
C GLU A 87 -1.14 22.98 13.05
N GLU A 88 -0.24 23.08 14.04
CA GLU A 88 0.48 21.93 14.56
C GLU A 88 -0.54 20.91 15.07
N PRO A 89 -0.47 19.64 14.62
CA PRO A 89 -1.39 18.64 15.12
C PRO A 89 -1.17 18.47 16.62
N GLY A 90 -2.25 18.56 17.40
CA GLY A 90 -2.26 18.20 18.82
C GLY A 90 -2.15 16.68 18.99
N GLU A 91 -2.98 16.09 19.84
CA GLU A 91 -3.07 14.63 19.91
C GLU A 91 -3.66 14.06 18.61
N VAL A 92 -2.87 13.26 17.90
CA VAL A 92 -3.33 12.55 16.70
C VAL A 92 -3.96 11.22 17.13
N PRO A 93 -5.26 10.99 16.88
CA PRO A 93 -5.89 9.73 17.24
C PRO A 93 -5.35 8.57 16.39
N GLN A 94 -5.35 7.37 16.96
CA GLN A 94 -5.05 6.17 16.21
C GLN A 94 -6.13 5.90 15.15
N THR A 95 -5.73 5.79 13.89
CA THR A 95 -6.64 5.46 12.78
C THR A 95 -6.68 3.96 12.53
N ARG A 96 -7.88 3.40 12.35
CA ARG A 96 -8.08 2.00 11.94
C ARG A 96 -8.37 1.95 10.45
N LEU A 97 -7.49 1.31 9.68
CA LEU A 97 -7.66 1.17 8.24
C LEU A 97 -8.14 -0.25 7.92
N PRO A 98 -9.19 -0.43 7.11
CA PRO A 98 -9.60 -1.75 6.67
C PRO A 98 -8.56 -2.34 5.72
N LEU A 99 -8.18 -3.60 5.94
CA LEU A 99 -7.41 -4.36 4.96
C LEU A 99 -8.32 -4.79 3.82
N THR A 100 -7.85 -4.57 2.61
CA THR A 100 -8.54 -4.88 1.37
C THR A 100 -7.65 -5.76 0.50
N TYR A 101 -8.28 -6.58 -0.35
CA TYR A 101 -7.58 -7.37 -1.34
C TYR A 101 -7.88 -6.83 -2.74
N PRO A 102 -6.90 -6.82 -3.66
CA PRO A 102 -7.15 -6.49 -5.05
C PRO A 102 -8.19 -7.45 -5.63
N ALA A 103 -9.27 -6.93 -6.19
CA ALA A 103 -10.32 -7.75 -6.77
C ALA A 103 -9.77 -8.57 -7.96
N PRO A 104 -10.04 -9.88 -8.04
CA PRO A 104 -9.54 -10.73 -9.12
C PRO A 104 -10.19 -10.42 -10.48
N ASN A 105 -11.41 -9.87 -10.47
CA ASN A 105 -12.22 -9.69 -11.67
C ASN A 105 -12.38 -8.20 -12.02
N GLY A 106 -11.49 -7.70 -12.87
CA GLY A 106 -11.78 -6.68 -13.87
C GLY A 106 -12.43 -5.40 -13.35
N ASP A 107 -11.74 -4.68 -12.47
CA ASP A 107 -12.07 -3.28 -12.19
C ASP A 107 -12.15 -2.51 -13.53
N PRO A 108 -13.30 -1.88 -13.87
CA PRO A 108 -13.45 -1.10 -15.10
C PRO A 108 -12.33 -0.07 -15.30
N ILE A 109 -11.78 0.45 -14.20
CA ILE A 109 -10.66 1.39 -14.23
C ILE A 109 -9.38 0.68 -14.71
N LEU A 110 -9.09 -0.53 -14.24
CA LEU A 110 -7.93 -1.29 -14.70
C LEU A 110 -8.03 -1.64 -16.20
N GLN A 111 -9.23 -2.00 -16.67
CA GLN A 111 -9.48 -2.25 -18.10
C GLN A 111 -9.28 -0.98 -18.93
N LEU A 112 -9.73 0.18 -18.43
CA LEU A 112 -9.52 1.46 -19.08
C LEU A 112 -8.03 1.81 -19.16
N LEU A 113 -7.28 1.61 -18.07
CA LEU A 113 -5.83 1.85 -18.02
C LEU A 113 -5.06 0.91 -18.95
N GLU A 114 -5.48 -0.35 -19.10
CA GLU A 114 -4.91 -1.30 -20.07
C GLU A 114 -4.96 -0.80 -21.51
N GLY A 115 -6.05 -0.13 -21.89
CA GLY A 115 -6.20 0.46 -23.23
C GLY A 115 -5.19 1.57 -23.53
N ARG A 116 -4.58 2.19 -22.50
CA ARG A 116 -3.63 3.31 -22.64
C ARG A 116 -2.23 2.81 -22.97
N LYS A 117 -2.04 2.19 -24.15
CA LYS A 117 -0.77 1.54 -24.55
C LYS A 117 0.46 2.48 -24.59
N GLY A 118 0.24 3.79 -24.81
CA GLY A 118 1.32 4.79 -24.80
C GLY A 118 1.71 5.29 -23.39
N ASP A 119 0.89 4.99 -22.38
CA ASP A 119 1.08 5.43 -21.00
C ASP A 119 1.84 4.34 -20.22
N ARG A 120 3.17 4.44 -20.20
CA ARG A 120 4.03 3.42 -19.57
C ARG A 120 3.72 3.22 -18.09
N GLU A 121 3.34 4.27 -17.38
CA GLU A 121 3.04 4.21 -15.96
C GLU A 121 1.74 3.44 -15.72
N ALA A 122 0.68 3.76 -16.46
CA ALA A 122 -0.57 3.01 -16.41
C ALA A 122 -0.34 1.52 -16.69
N GLN A 123 0.50 1.19 -17.68
CA GLN A 123 0.83 -0.20 -18.01
C GLN A 123 1.63 -0.91 -16.91
N VAL A 124 2.51 -0.21 -16.19
CA VAL A 124 3.23 -0.77 -15.02
C VAL A 124 2.26 -0.99 -13.86
N PHE A 125 1.42 0.00 -13.56
CA PHE A 125 0.43 -0.07 -12.48
C PHE A 125 -0.53 -1.23 -12.68
N VAL A 126 -1.10 -1.38 -13.89
CA VAL A 126 -1.98 -2.50 -14.24
C VAL A 126 -1.28 -3.85 -14.03
N ARG A 127 -0.04 -4.00 -14.53
CA ARG A 127 0.71 -5.26 -14.40
C ARG A 127 0.94 -5.62 -12.95
N LEU A 128 1.32 -4.64 -12.13
CA LEU A 128 1.45 -4.81 -10.68
C LEU A 128 0.13 -5.23 -10.04
N ARG A 129 -0.97 -4.54 -10.35
CA ARG A 129 -2.30 -4.83 -9.79
C ARG A 129 -2.80 -6.23 -10.18
N ARG A 130 -2.60 -6.66 -11.42
CA ARG A 130 -2.94 -8.04 -11.86
C ARG A 130 -2.08 -9.09 -11.17
N HIS A 131 -0.80 -8.83 -10.98
CA HIS A 131 0.09 -9.75 -10.27
C HIS A 131 -0.37 -9.93 -8.82
N ARG A 132 -0.65 -8.83 -8.12
CA ARG A 132 -1.17 -8.85 -6.74
C ARG A 132 -2.54 -9.52 -6.63
N ALA A 133 -3.46 -9.26 -7.56
CA ALA A 133 -4.76 -9.93 -7.60
C ALA A 133 -4.63 -11.44 -7.78
N LYS A 134 -3.65 -11.89 -8.59
CA LYS A 134 -3.34 -13.31 -8.75
C LYS A 134 -2.81 -13.91 -7.44
N GLN A 135 -1.87 -13.25 -6.76
CA GLN A 135 -1.36 -13.70 -5.46
C GLN A 135 -2.47 -13.76 -4.40
N ALA A 136 -3.30 -12.72 -4.29
CA ALA A 136 -4.44 -12.69 -3.37
C ALA A 136 -5.45 -13.82 -3.65
N SER A 137 -5.75 -14.12 -4.93
CA SER A 137 -6.64 -15.22 -5.29
C SER A 137 -6.08 -16.60 -4.92
N GLN A 138 -4.75 -16.76 -4.92
CA GLN A 138 -4.08 -17.99 -4.50
C GLN A 138 -4.10 -18.15 -2.98
N HIS A 139 -3.96 -17.06 -2.24
CA HIS A 139 -4.10 -17.05 -0.78
C HIS A 139 -5.54 -17.38 -0.32
N ALA A 140 -6.56 -16.78 -0.93
CA ALA A 140 -7.97 -17.05 -0.60
C ALA A 140 -8.42 -18.51 -0.85
N LEU A 141 -7.63 -19.29 -1.62
CA LEU A 141 -7.86 -20.71 -1.89
C LEU A 141 -7.14 -21.63 -0.89
N ARG A 142 -6.28 -21.11 0.00
CA ARG A 142 -5.68 -21.89 1.09
C ARG A 142 -6.68 -21.94 2.26
N PRO A 143 -7.19 -23.12 2.65
CA PRO A 143 -8.00 -23.21 3.86
C PRO A 143 -7.16 -22.78 5.07
N ALA A 144 -7.74 -21.98 5.95
CA ALA A 144 -7.15 -21.71 7.26
C ALA A 144 -6.89 -23.06 7.97
N PRO A 145 -5.72 -23.24 8.60
CA PRO A 145 -5.39 -24.47 9.33
C PRO A 145 -6.33 -24.72 10.52
#